data_AF-A0A927TQ99-F1
#
_entry.id   AF-A0A927TQ99-F1
#
_cell.length_a   1.000
_cell.length_b   1.000
_cell.length_c   1.000
_cell.angle_alpha   90.00
_cell.angle_beta   90.00
_cell.angle_gamma   90.00
#
_symmetry.space_group_name_H-M   'P 1'
#
loop_
_entity.id
_entity.type
_entity.pdbx_description
1 polymer ?
#
loop_
_entity_poly.entity_id
_entity_poly.type
_entity_poly.pdbx_seq_one_letter_code
_entity_poly.pdbx_strand_id
1 'polypeptide(L)'
;MYNLHLKYMHDNTLCTLIDVDTIRKQVHITNYVDHPMFRAFGVNTAPTYADYEDFLESRCFPRTRDKMKLILQDLDLPFYDPFLIIQKTEGRMAEDHFWIKIEKE
;
A
#
# COMPACT_ATOMS: atom_id res chain seq x y z
N MET A 1 11.85 -10.94 11.48
CA MET A 1 12.13 -11.29 10.06
C MET A 1 10.93 -10.77 9.33
N TYR A 2 11.11 -9.84 8.41
CA TYR A 2 9.98 -9.24 7.70
C TYR A 2 9.41 -10.30 6.77
N ASN A 3 8.12 -10.58 6.86
CA ASN A 3 7.45 -11.66 6.12
C ASN A 3 6.66 -11.14 4.91
N LEU A 4 6.77 -9.85 4.63
CA LEU A 4 6.02 -9.15 3.61
C LEU A 4 6.83 -7.95 3.11
N HIS A 5 6.99 -7.84 1.80
CA HIS A 5 7.71 -6.77 1.12
C HIS A 5 6.78 -6.04 0.15
N LEU A 6 6.57 -4.74 0.35
CA LEU A 6 5.82 -3.89 -0.57
C LEU A 6 6.81 -2.97 -1.28
N LYS A 7 6.86 -3.08 -2.61
CA LYS A 7 7.59 -2.14 -3.45
C LYS A 7 6.59 -1.08 -3.94
N TYR A 8 6.71 0.12 -3.40
CA TYR A 8 5.98 1.29 -3.87
C TYR A 8 6.70 1.89 -5.07
N MET A 9 6.03 1.84 -6.22
CA MET A 9 6.58 2.14 -7.53
C MET A 9 5.88 3.38 -8.11
N HIS A 10 6.61 4.18 -8.88
CA HIS A 10 6.05 5.18 -9.79
C HIS A 10 6.52 4.88 -11.20
N ASP A 11 5.60 4.58 -12.12
CA ASP A 11 5.94 3.98 -13.42
C ASP A 11 6.88 2.77 -13.24
N ASN A 12 8.12 2.84 -13.74
CA ASN A 12 9.13 1.78 -13.61
C ASN A 12 10.17 2.04 -12.51
N THR A 13 10.00 3.10 -11.72
CA THR A 13 10.94 3.51 -10.67
C THR A 13 10.50 2.97 -9.32
N LEU A 14 11.39 2.25 -8.62
CA LEU A 14 11.19 1.91 -7.22
C LEU A 14 11.38 3.16 -6.37
N CYS A 15 10.35 3.58 -5.65
CA CYS A 15 10.39 4.77 -4.82
C CYS A 15 10.64 4.45 -3.34
N THR A 16 9.88 3.50 -2.80
CA THR A 16 10.02 3.05 -1.41
C THR A 16 9.88 1.53 -1.34
N LEU A 17 10.83 0.85 -0.69
CA LEU A 17 10.65 -0.52 -0.21
C LEU A 17 10.10 -0.45 1.22
N ILE A 18 9.04 -1.19 1.49
CA ILE A 18 8.37 -1.26 2.79
C ILE A 18 8.41 -2.72 3.24
N ASP A 19 9.22 -2.99 4.25
CA ASP A 19 9.37 -4.30 4.86
C ASP A 19 8.49 -4.38 6.10
N VAL A 20 7.62 -5.39 6.16
CA VAL A 20 6.59 -5.51 7.21
C VAL A 20 6.70 -6.87 7.89
N ASP A 21 6.75 -6.83 9.22
CA ASP A 21 6.61 -8.00 10.10
C ASP A 21 5.18 -7.95 10.64
N THR A 22 4.28 -8.70 10.01
CA THR A 22 2.84 -8.65 10.34
C THR A 22 2.54 -9.29 11.69
N ILE A 23 3.43 -10.13 12.21
CA ILE A 23 3.28 -10.80 13.50
C ILE A 23 3.68 -9.85 14.62
N ARG A 24 4.85 -9.20 14.51
CA ARG A 24 5.38 -8.26 15.51
C ARG A 24 4.84 -6.85 15.34
N LYS A 25 4.11 -6.58 14.25
CA LYS A 25 3.63 -5.26 13.85
C LYS A 25 4.78 -4.25 13.77
N GLN A 26 5.81 -4.59 13.02
CA GLN A 26 6.95 -3.71 12.77
C GLN A 26 7.04 -3.38 11.29
N VAL A 27 7.44 -2.15 11.00
CA VAL A 27 7.60 -1.62 9.64
C VAL A 27 8.98 -1.00 9.54
N HIS A 28 9.67 -1.29 8.45
CA HIS A 28 10.90 -0.63 8.08
C HIS A 28 10.80 -0.19 6.62
N ILE A 29 11.42 0.94 6.29
CA ILE A 29 11.39 1.46 4.93
C ILE A 29 12.78 1.82 4.44
N THR A 30 12.97 1.67 3.13
CA THR A 30 14.10 2.23 2.39
C THR A 30 13.55 3.11 1.27
N ASN A 31 13.88 4.40 1.28
CA ASN A 31 13.50 5.33 0.20
C ASN A 31 14.63 5.43 -0.83
N TYR A 32 14.31 5.27 -2.10
CA TYR A 32 15.26 5.29 -3.23
C TYR A 32 15.19 6.59 -4.05
N VAL A 33 14.30 7.50 -3.67
CA VAL A 33 14.09 8.80 -4.32
C VAL A 33 14.22 9.94 -3.32
N ASP A 34 14.77 11.06 -3.75
CA ASP A 34 14.99 12.22 -2.87
C ASP A 34 13.72 13.02 -2.61
N HIS A 35 12.83 13.07 -3.60
CA HIS A 35 11.66 13.93 -3.55
C HIS A 35 10.53 13.31 -2.69
N PRO A 36 10.11 13.95 -1.57
CA PRO A 36 9.14 13.36 -0.64
C PRO A 36 7.79 12.99 -1.25
N MET A 37 7.31 13.75 -2.24
CA MET A 37 6.05 13.44 -2.96
C MET A 37 6.02 12.05 -3.62
N PHE A 38 7.17 11.43 -3.88
CA PHE A 38 7.25 10.09 -4.46
C PHE A 38 7.45 8.98 -3.42
N ARG A 39 7.64 9.32 -2.14
CA ARG A 39 7.86 8.34 -1.07
C ARG A 39 6.53 7.92 -0.46
N ALA A 40 6.39 6.64 -0.13
CA ALA A 40 5.15 6.11 0.45
C ALA A 40 4.68 6.84 1.71
N PHE A 41 5.62 7.34 2.52
CA PHE A 41 5.36 8.03 3.79
C PHE A 41 5.86 9.49 3.79
N GLY A 42 6.10 10.07 2.62
CA GLY A 42 6.57 11.45 2.49
C GLY A 42 7.88 11.72 3.23
N VAL A 43 7.84 12.60 4.23
CA VAL A 43 8.99 12.96 5.08
C VAL A 43 9.19 12.02 6.27
N ASN A 44 8.21 11.15 6.59
CA ASN A 44 8.33 10.20 7.68
C ASN A 44 9.25 9.04 7.26
N THR A 45 10.43 8.97 7.89
CA THR A 45 11.45 7.96 7.59
C THR A 45 11.41 6.74 8.52
N ALA A 46 10.53 6.74 9.53
CA ALA A 46 10.38 5.67 10.50
C ALA A 46 8.90 5.42 10.81
N PRO A 47 8.10 5.00 9.81
CA PRO A 47 6.67 4.78 9.99
C PRO A 47 6.39 3.68 11.01
N THR A 48 5.35 3.90 11.79
CA THR A 48 4.76 2.90 12.69
C THR A 48 3.91 1.90 11.90
N TYR A 49 3.46 0.85 12.57
CA TYR A 49 2.49 -0.06 11.96
C TYR A 49 1.14 0.61 11.66
N ALA A 50 0.74 1.59 12.47
CA ALA A 50 -0.47 2.37 12.20
C ALA A 50 -0.33 3.23 10.95
N ASP A 51 0.83 3.88 10.76
CA ASP A 51 1.13 4.64 9.53
C ASP A 51 1.06 3.73 8.30
N TYR A 52 1.51 2.48 8.42
CA TYR A 52 1.40 1.47 7.36
C TYR A 52 -0.06 1.09 7.07
N GLU A 53 -0.89 0.86 8.09
CA GLU A 53 -2.32 0.58 7.91
C GLU A 53 -3.04 1.75 7.22
N ASP A 54 -2.73 2.99 7.63
CA ASP A 54 -3.23 4.21 7.01
C ASP A 54 -2.75 4.36 5.56
N PHE A 55 -1.49 4.01 5.27
CA PHE A 55 -0.96 3.99 3.91
C PHE A 55 -1.71 3.00 3.02
N LEU A 56 -1.99 1.77 3.49
CA LEU A 56 -2.79 0.81 2.72
C LEU A 56 -4.20 1.36 2.44
N GLU A 57 -4.85 1.93 3.46
CA GLU A 57 -6.18 2.53 3.31
C GLU A 57 -6.16 3.68 2.28
N SER A 58 -5.10 4.50 2.27
CA SER A 58 -4.93 5.60 1.31
C SER A 58 -4.81 5.16 -0.15
N ARG A 59 -4.43 3.90 -0.40
CA ARG A 59 -4.33 3.28 -1.72
C ARG A 59 -5.55 2.44 -2.10
N CYS A 60 -6.65 2.61 -1.37
CA CYS A 60 -7.94 1.98 -1.64
C CYS A 60 -9.00 3.03 -2.00
N PHE A 61 -10.11 2.58 -2.59
CA PHE A 61 -11.29 3.43 -2.74
C PHE A 61 -11.90 3.72 -1.35
N PRO A 62 -12.45 4.92 -1.08
CA PRO A 62 -12.93 5.26 0.25
C PRO A 62 -14.02 4.29 0.76
N ARG A 63 -14.01 3.97 2.06
CA ARG A 63 -15.06 3.15 2.72
C ARG A 63 -16.47 3.72 2.57
N THR A 64 -16.58 5.03 2.38
CA THR A 64 -17.84 5.76 2.16
C THR A 64 -18.29 5.78 0.70
N ARG A 65 -17.57 5.12 -0.21
CA ARG A 65 -17.88 5.08 -1.64
C ARG A 65 -19.26 4.44 -1.86
N ASP A 66 -20.11 5.14 -2.60
CA ASP A 66 -21.39 4.57 -3.05
C ASP A 66 -21.15 3.26 -3.81
N LYS A 67 -22.07 2.30 -3.64
CA LYS A 67 -21.97 0.97 -4.27
C LYS A 67 -20.72 0.16 -3.88
N MET A 68 -20.12 0.40 -2.71
CA MET A 68 -18.99 -0.39 -2.19
C MET A 68 -19.17 -1.91 -2.35
N LYS A 69 -20.38 -2.44 -2.09
CA LYS A 69 -20.67 -3.88 -2.22
C LYS A 69 -20.46 -4.40 -3.65
N LEU A 70 -20.80 -3.61 -4.68
CA LEU A 70 -20.60 -3.99 -6.08
C LEU A 70 -19.11 -3.99 -6.42
N ILE A 71 -18.36 -2.99 -5.97
CA ILE A 71 -16.91 -2.92 -6.18
C ILE A 71 -16.22 -4.14 -5.55
N LEU A 72 -16.60 -4.50 -4.33
CA LEU A 72 -16.05 -5.68 -3.65
C LEU A 72 -16.40 -6.98 -4.40
N GLN A 73 -17.62 -7.08 -4.95
CA GLN A 73 -18.01 -8.22 -5.79
C GLN A 73 -17.17 -8.31 -7.07
N ASP A 74 -16.94 -7.18 -7.76
CA ASP A 74 -16.12 -7.13 -8.97
C ASP A 74 -14.66 -7.52 -8.70
N LEU A 75 -14.15 -7.22 -7.49
CA LEU A 75 -12.83 -7.63 -7.03
C LEU A 75 -12.77 -9.06 -6.48
N ASP A 76 -13.91 -9.75 -6.37
CA ASP A 76 -14.06 -11.06 -5.73
C ASP A 76 -13.55 -11.04 -4.27
N LEU A 77 -14.04 -10.06 -3.50
CA LEU A 77 -13.70 -9.84 -2.09
C LEU A 77 -14.96 -9.91 -1.21
N PRO A 78 -14.92 -10.68 -0.10
CA PRO A 78 -16.08 -10.86 0.77
C PRO A 78 -16.35 -9.65 1.69
N PHE A 79 -15.33 -8.83 1.96
CA PHE A 79 -15.41 -7.65 2.80
C PHE A 79 -14.32 -6.64 2.42
N TYR A 80 -14.47 -5.42 2.92
CA TYR A 80 -13.47 -4.37 2.73
C TYR A 80 -12.26 -4.63 3.62
N ASP A 81 -11.15 -5.01 3.00
CA ASP A 81 -9.84 -5.18 3.61
C ASP A 81 -8.80 -4.48 2.73
N PRO A 82 -8.10 -3.44 3.22
CA PRO A 82 -7.16 -2.68 2.41
C PRO A 82 -6.06 -3.52 1.77
N PHE A 83 -5.55 -4.51 2.50
CA PHE A 83 -4.49 -5.37 1.98
C PHE A 83 -5.01 -6.24 0.82
N LEU A 84 -6.18 -6.87 0.98
CA LEU A 84 -6.79 -7.67 -0.09
C LEU A 84 -7.16 -6.80 -1.31
N ILE A 85 -7.64 -5.59 -1.09
CA ILE A 85 -7.95 -4.64 -2.18
C ILE A 85 -6.67 -4.28 -2.94
N ILE A 86 -5.57 -3.99 -2.26
CA ILE A 86 -4.28 -3.71 -2.92
C ILE A 86 -3.77 -4.95 -3.64
N GLN A 87 -3.95 -6.16 -3.10
CA GLN A 87 -3.57 -7.39 -3.83
C GLN A 87 -4.31 -7.55 -5.15
N LYS A 88 -5.56 -7.06 -5.25
CA LYS A 88 -6.37 -7.13 -6.48
C LYS A 88 -6.13 -5.96 -7.43
N THR A 89 -5.80 -4.78 -6.91
CA THR A 89 -5.75 -3.51 -7.67
C THR A 89 -4.32 -2.98 -7.87
N GLU A 90 -3.33 -3.62 -7.25
CA GLU A 90 -1.96 -3.11 -7.09
C GLU A 90 -1.91 -1.72 -6.43
N GLY A 91 -2.97 -1.33 -5.70
CA GLY A 91 -3.08 0.00 -5.09
C GLY A 91 -3.02 1.13 -6.12
N ARG A 92 -3.42 0.90 -7.37
CA ARG A 92 -3.46 1.91 -8.44
C ARG A 92 -4.63 2.88 -8.24
N MET A 93 -4.38 4.16 -8.47
CA MET A 93 -5.37 5.23 -8.38
C MET A 93 -5.50 5.93 -9.72
N ALA A 94 -6.69 6.41 -10.07
CA ALA A 94 -6.94 7.03 -11.38
C ALA A 94 -6.14 8.32 -11.63
N GLU A 95 -5.78 9.03 -10.54
CA GLU A 95 -5.16 10.35 -10.59
C GLU A 95 -3.62 10.31 -10.50
N ASP A 96 -3.01 9.12 -10.44
CA ASP A 96 -1.55 8.97 -10.35
C ASP A 96 -1.00 7.72 -11.05
N HIS A 97 0.33 7.66 -11.17
CA HIS A 97 1.05 6.51 -11.75
C HIS A 97 1.70 5.61 -10.70
N PHE A 98 1.29 5.73 -9.44
CA PHE A 98 1.82 4.90 -8.37
C PHE A 98 1.13 3.54 -8.33
N TRP A 99 1.91 2.52 -7.99
CA TRP A 99 1.41 1.16 -7.80
C TRP A 99 2.30 0.40 -6.82
N ILE A 100 1.78 -0.70 -6.28
CA ILE A 100 2.42 -1.50 -5.26
C ILE A 100 2.60 -2.92 -5.77
N LYS A 101 3.84 -3.40 -5.76
CA LYS A 101 4.14 -4.82 -5.92
C LYS A 101 4.31 -5.47 -4.55
N ILE A 102 3.53 -6.51 -4.28
CA ILE A 102 3.62 -7.28 -3.03
C ILE A 102 4.42 -8.56 -3.29
N GLU A 103 5.44 -8.79 -2.47
CA GLU A 103 6.24 -10.01 -2.44
C GLU A 103 6.15 -10.62 -1.03
N LYS A 104 5.85 -11.92 -0.95
CA LYS A 104 5.77 -12.68 0.31
C LYS A 104 6.94 -13.66 0.33
N GLU A 105 7.61 -13.78 1.47
CA GLU A 105 8.58 -14.87 1.73
C GLU A 105 7.87 -16.20 1.94
#